data_AF-A0A1I1E5E5-F1
#
_entry.id   AF-A0A1I1E5E5-F1
#
_cell.length_a   1.000
_cell.length_b   1.000
_cell.length_c   1.000
_cell.angle_alpha   90.00
_cell.angle_beta   90.00
_cell.angle_gamma   90.00
#
_symmetry.space_group_name_H-M   'P 1'
#
loop_
_entity.id
_entity.type
_entity.pdbx_description
1 polymer ?
#
loop_
_entity_poly.entity_id
_entity_poly.type
_entity_poly.pdbx_seq_one_letter_code
_entity_poly.pdbx_strand_id
1 'polypeptide(L)'
;MWEILSAYWPHILGFASLVLTVVAASHAAMTKDEVRAAIGWVGVIVLSPIIGPLVYAVGGINRIRRASIVSQRRHGFGALSKAQTFEVSDAEVAGDVGRRFAALKTLGDKATRRHLKTGNAIAVLRTGDEAYAAMIAAIAAAQRSIILETYIFDRDPLGLRIADALIAAHGRGVTVRVLIDAVGARYSVPSIVGHLQKGGVPVDVFNGNIIVGLRLPYANLRTHRKLLIVDGLVAFAGGMNIRQGFTTEFAGEAAGHDTHFRVEGPVVEDLFGVAAEDWRFASGEELAGDAWAVTPQVATQGPTVLMRAVASGPDASLETNHKLLIGAFSVARTSIRIMSPYFLPDRELISALVTAARRGVAVDIVVPDVNNLVLVDRAMRAQFDQVLKDGCRIWRATGSFDHSKLLAIDGSWAYVGSSNLDARSLRLNFEIDLEVLDESFTRGIEERIDAAIARSRPVTLKELRARPFPLRLLDRMLWLCSPYL
;
A
#
# COMPACT_ATOMS: atom_id res chain seq x y z
N MET A 1 29.68 -50.38 11.63
CA MET A 1 28.99 -49.12 11.27
C MET A 1 27.98 -48.70 12.33
N TRP A 2 27.05 -49.58 12.75
CA TRP A 2 26.10 -49.29 13.82
C TRP A 2 26.76 -48.99 15.18
N GLU A 3 27.78 -49.77 15.58
CA GLU A 3 28.51 -49.54 16.83
C GLU A 3 29.26 -48.19 16.88
N ILE A 4 29.82 -47.75 15.75
CA ILE A 4 30.49 -46.45 15.62
C ILE A 4 29.46 -45.33 15.74
N LEU A 5 28.31 -45.46 15.08
CA LEU A 5 27.23 -44.48 15.20
C LEU A 5 26.68 -44.42 16.63
N SER A 6 26.47 -45.57 17.29
CA SER A 6 25.99 -45.60 18.68
C SER A 6 27.02 -45.06 19.68
N ALA A 7 28.32 -45.19 19.41
CA ALA A 7 29.36 -44.69 20.29
C ALA A 7 29.59 -43.17 20.13
N TYR A 8 29.50 -42.66 18.90
CA TYR A 8 29.92 -41.28 18.58
C TYR A 8 28.80 -40.33 18.20
N TRP A 9 27.53 -40.77 18.20
CA TRP A 9 26.40 -39.87 17.85
C TRP A 9 26.37 -38.55 18.63
N PRO A 10 26.75 -38.44 19.93
CA PRO A 10 26.73 -37.15 20.63
C PRO A 10 27.80 -36.20 20.10
N HIS A 11 28.97 -36.72 19.70
CA HIS A 11 30.06 -35.92 19.16
C HIS A 11 29.77 -35.47 17.74
N ILE A 12 29.19 -36.37 16.93
CA ILE A 12 28.71 -36.06 15.58
C ILE A 12 27.62 -34.99 15.65
N LEU A 13 26.64 -35.14 16.56
CA LEU A 13 25.57 -34.17 16.75
C LEU A 13 26.10 -32.82 17.26
N GLY A 14 27.04 -32.83 18.21
CA GLY A 14 27.69 -31.62 18.72
C GLY A 14 28.46 -30.87 17.64
N PHE A 15 29.26 -31.57 16.84
CA PHE A 15 29.99 -30.97 15.71
C PHE A 15 29.03 -30.44 14.64
N ALA A 16 28.01 -31.21 14.24
CA ALA A 16 27.01 -30.78 13.28
C ALA A 16 26.25 -29.53 13.78
N SER A 17 25.88 -29.52 15.06
CA SER A 17 25.26 -28.36 15.70
C SER A 17 26.16 -27.13 15.66
N LEU A 18 27.45 -27.27 15.97
CA LEU A 18 28.41 -26.17 15.94
C LEU A 18 28.54 -25.60 14.52
N VAL A 19 28.71 -26.47 13.51
CA VAL A 19 28.80 -26.06 12.11
C VAL A 19 27.52 -25.33 11.68
N LEU A 20 26.34 -25.88 12.00
CA LEU A 20 25.05 -25.24 11.68
C LEU A 20 24.91 -23.87 12.34
N THR A 21 25.27 -23.75 13.63
CA THR A 21 25.23 -22.49 14.37
C THR A 21 26.17 -21.46 13.77
N VAL A 22 27.43 -21.81 13.46
CA VAL A 22 28.40 -20.89 12.86
C VAL A 22 27.92 -20.42 11.49
N VAL A 23 27.52 -21.34 10.61
CA VAL A 23 27.05 -21.00 9.26
C VAL A 23 25.79 -20.13 9.32
N ALA A 24 24.81 -20.49 10.14
CA ALA A 24 23.57 -19.73 10.27
C ALA A 24 23.81 -18.34 10.88
N ALA A 25 24.64 -18.23 11.93
CA ALA A 25 24.96 -16.97 12.57
C ALA A 25 25.75 -16.05 11.63
N SER A 26 26.75 -16.58 10.92
CA SER A 26 27.49 -15.83 9.90
C SER A 26 26.56 -15.37 8.78
N HIS A 27 25.66 -16.24 8.29
CA HIS A 27 24.67 -15.84 7.30
C HIS A 27 23.74 -14.72 7.85
N ALA A 28 23.25 -14.83 9.08
CA ALA A 28 22.43 -13.79 9.72
C ALA A 28 23.18 -12.46 9.85
N ALA A 29 24.43 -12.48 10.31
CA ALA A 29 25.26 -11.29 10.44
C ALA A 29 25.57 -10.64 9.09
N MET A 30 25.77 -11.43 8.03
CA MET A 30 26.15 -10.92 6.71
C MET A 30 24.97 -10.51 5.82
N THR A 31 23.73 -10.95 6.11
CA THR A 31 22.58 -10.74 5.21
C THR A 31 21.46 -9.88 5.78
N LYS A 32 21.49 -9.57 7.08
CA LYS A 32 20.51 -8.70 7.71
C LYS A 32 20.97 -7.25 7.66
N ASP A 33 20.18 -6.41 7.01
CA ASP A 33 20.45 -4.98 6.87
C ASP A 33 20.24 -4.21 8.20
N GLU A 34 19.43 -4.76 9.11
CA GLU A 34 19.15 -4.15 10.42
C GLU A 34 19.91 -4.87 11.54
N VAL A 35 20.77 -4.13 12.25
CA VAL A 35 21.59 -4.65 13.36
C VAL A 35 20.76 -5.33 14.44
N ARG A 36 19.61 -4.75 14.82
CA ARG A 36 18.72 -5.35 15.83
C ARG A 36 18.17 -6.70 15.40
N ALA A 37 17.76 -6.82 14.14
CA ALA A 37 17.29 -8.08 13.58
C ALA A 37 18.43 -9.10 13.47
N ALA A 38 19.63 -8.66 13.06
CA ALA A 38 20.82 -9.50 13.00
C ALA A 38 21.16 -10.07 14.38
N ILE A 39 21.26 -9.23 15.41
CA ILE A 39 21.53 -9.64 16.79
C ILE A 39 20.44 -10.59 17.31
N GLY A 40 19.16 -10.30 17.04
CA GLY A 40 18.05 -11.18 17.44
C GLY A 40 18.18 -12.57 16.84
N TRP A 41 18.44 -12.68 15.53
CA TRP A 41 18.63 -13.96 14.86
C TRP A 41 19.89 -14.69 15.32
N VAL A 42 21.03 -13.98 15.43
CA VAL A 42 22.27 -14.55 15.96
C VAL A 42 22.06 -15.06 17.39
N GLY A 43 21.35 -14.31 18.23
CA GLY A 43 20.99 -14.72 19.59
C GLY A 43 20.17 -16.01 19.61
N VAL A 44 19.09 -16.10 18.81
CA VAL A 44 18.28 -17.33 18.69
C VAL A 44 19.14 -18.52 18.23
N ILE A 45 20.04 -18.30 17.27
CA ILE A 45 20.92 -19.34 16.70
C ILE A 45 21.96 -19.83 17.72
N VAL A 46 22.54 -18.94 18.51
CA VAL A 46 23.59 -19.26 19.49
C VAL A 46 23.00 -19.84 20.78
N LEU A 47 21.88 -19.30 21.27
CA LEU A 47 21.25 -19.74 22.52
C LEU A 47 20.45 -21.04 22.37
N SER A 48 20.08 -21.40 21.14
CA SER A 48 19.37 -22.65 20.85
C SER A 48 20.08 -23.40 19.72
N PRO A 49 21.17 -24.14 20.02
CA PRO A 49 21.85 -24.94 19.02
C PRO A 49 20.88 -25.96 18.39
N ILE A 50 21.08 -26.28 17.10
CA ILE A 50 20.16 -27.09 16.26
C ILE A 50 18.82 -26.39 15.97
N ILE A 51 18.00 -26.10 16.99
CA ILE A 51 16.65 -25.53 16.79
C ILE A 51 16.72 -24.10 16.23
N GLY A 52 17.59 -23.25 16.78
CA GLY A 52 17.79 -21.88 16.33
C GLY A 52 18.17 -21.76 14.85
N PRO A 53 19.19 -22.49 14.36
CA PRO A 53 19.48 -22.61 12.93
C PRO A 53 18.29 -23.08 12.08
N LEU A 54 17.49 -24.05 12.55
CA LEU A 54 16.31 -24.53 11.82
C LEU A 54 15.21 -23.45 11.73
N VAL A 55 14.90 -22.78 12.85
CA VAL A 55 13.94 -21.67 12.88
C VAL A 55 14.42 -20.51 11.99
N TYR A 56 15.72 -20.21 12.00
CA TYR A 56 16.33 -19.22 11.11
C TYR A 56 16.22 -19.62 9.64
N ALA A 57 16.46 -20.89 9.30
CA ALA A 57 16.37 -21.38 7.92
C ALA A 57 14.95 -21.27 7.34
N VAL A 58 13.93 -21.36 8.18
CA VAL A 58 12.51 -21.23 7.83
C VAL A 58 12.06 -19.77 7.79
N GLY A 59 12.31 -18.99 8.86
CA GLY A 59 11.75 -17.65 9.03
C GLY A 59 12.75 -16.49 8.87
N GLY A 60 14.05 -16.74 9.06
CA GLY A 60 15.08 -15.71 9.05
C GLY A 60 15.74 -15.47 7.70
N ILE A 61 15.81 -16.48 6.82
CA ILE A 61 16.36 -16.31 5.47
C ILE A 61 15.31 -15.66 4.56
N ASN A 62 15.56 -14.42 4.13
CA ASN A 62 14.68 -13.75 3.17
C ASN A 62 14.89 -14.32 1.75
N ARG A 63 14.12 -15.33 1.38
CA ARG A 63 14.19 -16.00 0.08
C ARG A 63 13.58 -15.17 -1.06
N ILE A 64 12.74 -14.18 -0.75
CA ILE A 64 12.09 -13.30 -1.72
C ILE A 64 13.12 -12.45 -2.48
N ARG A 65 14.19 -11.99 -1.82
CA ARG A 65 15.29 -11.24 -2.47
C ARG A 65 16.08 -12.05 -3.49
N ARG A 66 16.12 -13.39 -3.37
CA ARG A 66 16.97 -14.27 -4.22
C ARG A 66 16.20 -14.99 -5.33
N ALA A 67 14.89 -15.21 -5.19
CA ALA A 67 14.08 -15.91 -6.18
C ALA A 67 13.17 -14.94 -6.97
N SER A 68 13.60 -14.65 -8.20
CA SER A 68 12.78 -14.33 -9.40
C SER A 68 11.84 -13.12 -9.45
N ILE A 69 11.60 -12.33 -8.40
CA ILE A 69 10.81 -11.08 -8.57
C ILE A 69 11.60 -10.01 -9.36
N VAL A 70 12.94 -9.99 -9.21
CA VAL A 70 13.83 -9.02 -9.87
C VAL A 70 14.09 -9.36 -11.35
N SER A 71 14.01 -10.63 -11.76
CA SER A 71 14.39 -11.04 -13.12
C SER A 71 13.24 -11.05 -14.13
N GLN A 72 11.98 -11.21 -13.68
CA GLN A 72 10.82 -11.18 -14.57
C GLN A 72 10.24 -9.78 -14.77
N ARG A 73 10.44 -8.85 -13.82
CA ARG A 73 9.98 -7.45 -13.93
C ARG A 73 10.91 -6.51 -14.69
N ARG A 74 11.94 -7.05 -15.34
CA ARG A 74 12.88 -6.29 -16.20
C ARG A 74 12.39 -6.14 -17.65
N HIS A 75 11.33 -6.85 -18.05
CA HIS A 75 10.91 -6.93 -19.45
C HIS A 75 9.41 -6.64 -19.62
N GLY A 76 9.10 -5.42 -20.06
CA GLY A 76 7.78 -4.93 -20.47
C GLY A 76 7.41 -3.71 -19.63
N PHE A 77 7.58 -2.46 -20.05
CA PHE A 77 7.40 -1.86 -21.38
C PHE A 77 8.70 -1.26 -21.95
N GLY A 78 9.24 -1.91 -22.97
CA GLY A 78 10.18 -1.30 -23.89
C GLY A 78 9.43 -0.44 -24.92
N ALA A 79 9.04 0.78 -24.55
CA ALA A 79 8.68 1.85 -25.48
C ALA A 79 8.89 3.23 -24.81
N LEU A 80 10.12 3.47 -24.35
CA LEU A 80 10.65 4.75 -23.84
C LEU A 80 10.72 5.87 -24.92
N SER A 81 9.77 5.93 -25.86
CA SER A 81 9.81 6.91 -26.94
C SER A 81 8.76 8.02 -26.85
N LYS A 82 7.69 7.86 -26.05
CA LYS A 82 6.64 8.91 -25.87
C LYS A 82 6.47 9.42 -24.45
N ALA A 83 7.13 8.80 -23.46
CA ALA A 83 7.09 9.25 -22.06
C ALA A 83 7.53 10.72 -21.92
N GLN A 84 8.54 11.15 -22.70
CA GLN A 84 9.10 12.51 -22.67
C GLN A 84 8.09 13.62 -22.96
N THR A 85 7.00 13.36 -23.69
CA THR A 85 6.07 14.43 -24.10
C THR A 85 5.32 15.05 -22.92
N PHE A 86 5.12 14.29 -21.83
CA PHE A 86 4.36 14.76 -20.67
C PHE A 86 5.24 14.95 -19.43
N GLU A 87 6.56 14.73 -19.53
CA GLU A 87 7.50 14.92 -18.42
C GLU A 87 7.60 16.38 -18.03
N VAL A 88 7.52 16.65 -16.74
CA VAL A 88 7.59 18.00 -16.18
C VAL A 88 9.03 18.34 -15.82
N SER A 89 9.49 19.53 -16.19
CA SER A 89 10.79 20.05 -15.79
C SER A 89 10.81 20.56 -14.36
N ASP A 90 12.00 20.59 -13.75
CA ASP A 90 12.19 21.15 -12.41
C ASP A 90 11.84 22.65 -12.36
N ALA A 91 11.96 23.36 -13.49
CA ALA A 91 11.62 24.78 -13.61
C ALA A 91 10.11 25.01 -13.56
N GLU A 92 9.32 24.17 -14.23
CA GLU A 92 7.85 24.22 -14.18
C GLU A 92 7.36 23.95 -12.76
N VAL A 93 7.83 22.88 -12.11
CA VAL A 93 7.47 22.61 -10.70
C VAL A 93 7.86 23.76 -9.76
N ALA A 94 9.05 24.34 -9.98
CA ALA A 94 9.52 25.46 -9.17
C ALA A 94 8.68 26.74 -9.36
N GLY A 95 8.14 26.94 -10.56
CA GLY A 95 7.24 28.06 -10.89
C GLY A 95 5.83 27.87 -10.31
N ASP A 96 5.28 26.67 -10.39
CA ASP A 96 3.89 26.40 -10.01
C ASP A 96 3.70 26.26 -8.50
N VAL A 97 4.52 25.44 -7.84
CA VAL A 97 4.36 25.12 -6.41
C VAL A 97 5.58 25.46 -5.55
N GLY A 98 6.69 25.86 -6.19
CA GLY A 98 7.89 26.36 -5.51
C GLY A 98 9.09 25.40 -5.54
N ARG A 99 10.29 25.98 -5.54
CA ARG A 99 11.59 25.30 -5.75
C ARG A 99 11.84 24.06 -4.86
N ARG A 100 11.27 24.01 -3.67
CA ARG A 100 11.42 22.87 -2.75
C ARG A 100 10.75 21.60 -3.28
N PHE A 101 9.64 21.73 -4.00
CA PHE A 101 8.95 20.59 -4.59
C PHE A 101 9.63 20.12 -5.87
N ALA A 102 10.46 20.95 -6.53
CA ALA A 102 11.33 20.48 -7.61
C ALA A 102 12.37 19.46 -7.10
N ALA A 103 12.93 19.69 -5.90
CA ALA A 103 13.81 18.71 -5.26
C ALA A 103 13.06 17.40 -4.91
N LEU A 104 11.81 17.50 -4.43
CA LEU A 104 10.96 16.34 -4.16
C LEU A 104 10.60 15.60 -5.46
N LYS A 105 10.30 16.31 -6.55
CA LYS A 105 10.07 15.75 -7.87
C LYS A 105 11.29 14.95 -8.35
N THR A 106 12.49 15.52 -8.24
CA THR A 106 13.75 14.80 -8.58
C THR A 106 13.94 13.55 -7.74
N LEU A 107 13.66 13.61 -6.43
CA LEU A 107 13.72 12.44 -5.55
C LEU A 107 12.75 11.35 -6.04
N GLY A 108 11.51 11.72 -6.30
CA GLY A 108 10.50 10.76 -6.72
C GLY A 108 10.72 10.20 -8.12
N ASP A 109 11.27 10.98 -9.07
CA ASP A 109 11.62 10.47 -10.41
C ASP A 109 12.60 9.30 -10.28
N LYS A 110 13.59 9.45 -9.39
CA LYS A 110 14.61 8.43 -9.11
C LYS A 110 14.07 7.26 -8.28
N ALA A 111 13.26 7.55 -7.26
CA ALA A 111 12.76 6.54 -6.33
C ALA A 111 11.70 5.63 -6.97
N THR A 112 10.86 6.19 -7.85
CA THR A 112 9.79 5.45 -8.54
C THR A 112 10.22 4.90 -9.88
N ARG A 113 11.28 5.45 -10.48
CA ARG A 113 11.66 5.26 -11.89
C ARG A 113 10.53 5.63 -12.86
N ARG A 114 9.66 6.56 -12.45
CA ARG A 114 8.58 7.16 -13.23
C ARG A 114 8.65 8.67 -13.08
N HIS A 115 8.47 9.38 -14.17
CA HIS A 115 8.51 10.83 -14.16
C HIS A 115 7.18 11.42 -13.66
N LEU A 116 7.25 12.57 -13.03
CA LEU A 116 6.06 13.41 -12.82
C LEU A 116 5.53 13.87 -14.17
N LYS A 117 4.22 13.65 -14.41
CA LYS A 117 3.55 13.94 -15.69
C LYS A 117 2.60 15.13 -15.56
N THR A 118 2.51 15.97 -16.59
CA THR A 118 1.45 16.98 -16.77
C THR A 118 0.29 16.40 -17.60
N GLY A 119 -0.77 17.19 -17.80
CA GLY A 119 -1.93 16.82 -18.63
C GLY A 119 -2.88 15.83 -17.95
N ASN A 120 -2.76 15.64 -16.64
CA ASN A 120 -3.63 14.74 -15.87
C ASN A 120 -4.80 15.49 -15.26
N ALA A 121 -5.90 14.78 -14.96
CA ALA A 121 -6.97 15.29 -14.13
C ALA A 121 -7.35 14.24 -13.09
N ILE A 122 -7.80 14.70 -11.92
CA ILE A 122 -8.19 13.86 -10.81
C ILE A 122 -9.48 14.39 -10.17
N ALA A 123 -10.43 13.49 -9.99
CA ALA A 123 -11.68 13.75 -9.29
C ALA A 123 -11.73 12.90 -8.02
N VAL A 124 -12.06 13.55 -6.90
CA VAL A 124 -12.23 12.90 -5.59
C VAL A 124 -13.63 12.29 -5.50
N LEU A 125 -13.68 10.99 -5.23
CA LEU A 125 -14.89 10.21 -4.93
C LEU A 125 -14.93 10.01 -3.41
N ARG A 126 -15.80 10.75 -2.74
CA ARG A 126 -15.77 10.98 -1.28
C ARG A 126 -16.40 9.87 -0.46
N THR A 127 -17.25 9.07 -1.09
CA THR A 127 -18.08 8.02 -0.48
C THR A 127 -18.08 6.79 -1.37
N GLY A 128 -18.49 5.64 -0.82
CA GLY A 128 -18.70 4.44 -1.63
C GLY A 128 -19.76 4.65 -2.70
N ASP A 129 -20.84 5.37 -2.38
CA ASP A 129 -21.91 5.67 -3.34
C ASP A 129 -21.38 6.40 -4.59
N GLU A 130 -20.56 7.44 -4.40
CA GLU A 130 -19.91 8.17 -5.51
C GLU A 130 -18.95 7.25 -6.29
N ALA A 131 -18.12 6.50 -5.58
CA ALA A 131 -17.07 5.69 -6.18
C ALA A 131 -17.64 4.53 -7.00
N TYR A 132 -18.54 3.73 -6.42
CA TYR A 132 -19.11 2.57 -7.09
C TYR A 132 -20.00 2.98 -8.27
N ALA A 133 -20.77 4.07 -8.15
CA ALA A 133 -21.54 4.60 -9.27
C ALA A 133 -20.64 5.00 -10.45
N ALA A 134 -19.54 5.72 -10.17
CA ALA A 134 -18.59 6.13 -11.20
C ALA A 134 -17.87 4.93 -11.85
N MET A 135 -17.48 3.93 -11.05
CA MET A 135 -16.87 2.69 -11.56
C MET A 135 -17.83 1.91 -12.45
N ILE A 136 -19.10 1.71 -12.03
CA ILE A 136 -20.12 1.02 -12.81
C ILE A 136 -20.41 1.77 -14.11
N ALA A 137 -20.50 3.10 -14.07
CA ALA A 137 -20.69 3.91 -15.27
C ALA A 137 -19.52 3.76 -16.26
N ALA A 138 -18.28 3.75 -15.77
CA ALA A 138 -17.10 3.52 -16.61
C ALA A 138 -17.10 2.11 -17.23
N ILE A 139 -17.42 1.06 -16.46
CA ILE A 139 -17.54 -0.32 -16.95
C ILE A 139 -18.65 -0.44 -18.00
N ALA A 140 -19.78 0.25 -17.80
CA ALA A 140 -20.87 0.28 -18.77
C ALA A 140 -20.48 0.99 -20.07
N ALA A 141 -19.67 2.05 -19.99
CA ALA A 141 -19.19 2.82 -21.14
C ALA A 141 -18.02 2.16 -21.88
N ALA A 142 -17.34 1.19 -21.27
CA ALA A 142 -16.15 0.54 -21.82
C ALA A 142 -16.39 -0.04 -23.23
N GLN A 143 -15.41 0.18 -24.12
CA GLN A 143 -15.47 -0.22 -25.54
C GLN A 143 -14.41 -1.27 -25.92
N ARG A 144 -13.26 -1.31 -25.23
CA ARG A 144 -12.11 -2.12 -25.62
C ARG A 144 -11.67 -3.07 -24.52
N SER A 145 -11.36 -2.53 -23.34
CA SER A 145 -10.76 -3.32 -22.27
C SER A 145 -11.06 -2.80 -20.88
N ILE A 146 -11.10 -3.74 -19.93
CA ILE A 146 -11.19 -3.46 -18.50
C ILE A 146 -10.19 -4.35 -17.79
N ILE A 147 -9.34 -3.76 -16.94
CA ILE A 147 -8.60 -4.50 -15.92
C ILE A 147 -8.98 -3.98 -14.54
N LEU A 148 -9.42 -4.90 -13.67
CA LEU A 148 -9.71 -4.65 -12.28
C LEU A 148 -8.70 -5.43 -11.42
N GLU A 149 -8.02 -4.74 -10.51
CA GLU A 149 -7.22 -5.32 -9.45
C GLU A 149 -7.75 -4.81 -8.10
N THR A 150 -8.03 -5.71 -7.16
CA THR A 150 -8.47 -5.30 -5.83
C THR A 150 -8.07 -6.27 -4.73
N TYR A 151 -7.88 -5.76 -3.52
CA TYR A 151 -7.69 -6.58 -2.34
C TYR A 151 -8.97 -7.36 -2.01
N ILE A 152 -10.03 -6.67 -1.55
CA ILE A 152 -11.32 -7.32 -1.23
C ILE A 152 -12.36 -7.01 -2.30
N PHE A 153 -13.00 -8.08 -2.78
CA PHE A 153 -14.20 -8.05 -3.61
C PHE A 153 -15.23 -8.98 -2.98
N ASP A 154 -16.14 -8.41 -2.19
CA ASP A 154 -17.17 -9.18 -1.51
C ASP A 154 -18.28 -9.62 -2.47
N ARG A 155 -18.89 -10.78 -2.17
CA ARG A 155 -20.07 -11.30 -2.85
C ARG A 155 -21.34 -10.87 -2.11
N ASP A 156 -21.50 -9.57 -1.94
CA ASP A 156 -22.68 -8.93 -1.40
C ASP A 156 -23.50 -8.26 -2.53
N PRO A 157 -24.71 -7.71 -2.27
CA PRO A 157 -25.52 -7.04 -3.28
C PRO A 157 -24.78 -5.98 -4.10
N LEU A 158 -23.88 -5.19 -3.49
CA LEU A 158 -23.08 -4.21 -4.21
C LEU A 158 -22.03 -4.90 -5.10
N GLY A 159 -21.29 -5.86 -4.55
CA GLY A 159 -20.27 -6.59 -5.27
C GLY A 159 -20.85 -7.36 -6.46
N LEU A 160 -22.05 -7.93 -6.31
CA LEU A 160 -22.79 -8.55 -7.41
C LEU A 160 -23.11 -7.54 -8.51
N ARG A 161 -23.52 -6.30 -8.19
CA ARG A 161 -23.77 -5.26 -9.20
C ARG A 161 -22.52 -4.93 -10.03
N ILE A 162 -21.36 -4.81 -9.38
CA ILE A 162 -20.09 -4.56 -10.09
C ILE A 162 -19.69 -5.79 -10.93
N ALA A 163 -19.83 -7.00 -10.38
CA ALA A 163 -19.52 -8.22 -11.10
C ALA A 163 -20.43 -8.43 -12.33
N ASP A 164 -21.73 -8.16 -12.17
CA ASP A 164 -22.70 -8.25 -13.26
C ASP A 164 -22.44 -7.18 -14.33
N ALA A 165 -21.98 -5.98 -13.95
CA ALA A 165 -21.53 -4.97 -14.91
C ALA A 165 -20.30 -5.43 -15.71
N LEU A 166 -19.32 -6.08 -15.06
CA LEU A 166 -18.15 -6.65 -15.73
C LEU A 166 -18.54 -7.80 -16.66
N ILE A 167 -19.44 -8.69 -16.23
CA ILE A 167 -19.98 -9.78 -17.04
C ILE A 167 -20.72 -9.22 -18.25
N ALA A 168 -21.55 -8.19 -18.06
CA ALA A 168 -22.25 -7.52 -19.15
C ALA A 168 -21.28 -6.87 -20.14
N ALA A 169 -20.21 -6.21 -19.66
CA ALA A 169 -19.17 -5.66 -20.53
C ALA A 169 -18.46 -6.75 -21.33
N HIS A 170 -18.11 -7.87 -20.68
CA HIS A 170 -17.53 -9.02 -21.35
C HIS A 170 -18.47 -9.59 -22.43
N GLY A 171 -19.76 -9.69 -22.14
CA GLY A 171 -20.79 -10.12 -23.11
C GLY A 171 -20.97 -9.19 -24.31
N ARG A 172 -20.62 -7.89 -24.18
CA ARG A 172 -20.57 -6.93 -25.30
C ARG A 172 -19.29 -7.07 -26.16
N GLY A 173 -18.35 -7.92 -25.78
CA GLY A 173 -17.07 -8.12 -26.47
C GLY A 173 -15.91 -7.30 -25.89
N VAL A 174 -16.10 -6.60 -24.76
CA VAL A 174 -15.00 -5.92 -24.07
C VAL A 174 -14.05 -6.96 -23.47
N THR A 175 -12.74 -6.75 -23.63
CA THR A 175 -11.74 -7.65 -23.04
C THR A 175 -11.59 -7.34 -21.55
N VAL A 176 -12.06 -8.24 -20.68
CA VAL A 176 -12.08 -8.03 -19.23
C VAL A 176 -11.07 -8.94 -18.53
N ARG A 177 -10.31 -8.40 -17.56
CA ARG A 177 -9.46 -9.14 -16.62
C ARG A 177 -9.72 -8.69 -15.20
N VAL A 178 -9.82 -9.65 -14.27
CA VAL A 178 -10.07 -9.36 -12.85
C VAL A 178 -9.06 -10.11 -11.99
N LEU A 179 -8.27 -9.37 -11.22
CA LEU A 179 -7.31 -9.87 -10.27
C LEU A 179 -7.77 -9.57 -8.84
N ILE A 180 -7.87 -10.60 -8.00
CA ILE A 180 -8.29 -10.46 -6.60
C ILE A 180 -7.22 -11.06 -5.69
N ASP A 181 -6.90 -10.41 -4.57
CA ASP A 181 -5.96 -11.00 -3.61
C ASP A 181 -6.49 -12.32 -3.01
N ALA A 182 -5.61 -13.32 -2.82
CA ALA A 182 -5.97 -14.63 -2.29
C ALA A 182 -6.63 -14.61 -0.89
N VAL A 183 -6.25 -13.67 -0.03
CA VAL A 183 -6.87 -13.51 1.29
C VAL A 183 -8.17 -12.74 1.15
N GLY A 184 -8.16 -11.66 0.37
CA GLY A 184 -9.35 -10.86 0.10
C GLY A 184 -10.50 -11.66 -0.53
N ALA A 185 -10.21 -12.56 -1.47
CA ALA A 185 -11.18 -13.44 -2.12
C ALA A 185 -11.91 -14.40 -1.16
N ARG A 186 -11.39 -14.60 0.06
CA ARG A 186 -11.94 -15.49 1.09
C ARG A 186 -12.83 -14.77 2.12
N TYR A 187 -12.96 -13.45 2.04
CA TYR A 187 -13.86 -12.69 2.94
C TYR A 187 -15.34 -13.01 2.69
N SER A 188 -15.68 -13.51 1.50
CA SER A 188 -17.03 -13.93 1.13
C SER A 188 -17.08 -15.43 0.84
N VAL A 189 -18.10 -16.11 1.40
CA VAL A 189 -18.37 -17.54 1.15
C VAL A 189 -19.83 -17.69 0.69
N PRO A 190 -20.10 -18.09 -0.56
CA PRO A 190 -19.12 -18.39 -1.62
C PRO A 190 -18.40 -17.13 -2.13
N SER A 191 -17.17 -17.31 -2.64
CA SER A 191 -16.38 -16.20 -3.21
C SER A 191 -17.04 -15.61 -4.46
N ILE A 192 -16.78 -14.32 -4.73
CA ILE A 192 -17.19 -13.64 -5.97
C ILE A 192 -16.48 -14.20 -7.21
N VAL A 193 -15.29 -14.78 -7.05
CA VAL A 193 -14.50 -15.38 -8.13
C VAL A 193 -15.33 -16.37 -8.94
N GLY A 194 -16.05 -17.26 -8.25
CA GLY A 194 -16.90 -18.25 -8.92
C GLY A 194 -18.13 -17.65 -9.61
N HIS A 195 -18.57 -16.44 -9.25
CA HIS A 195 -19.65 -15.74 -9.96
C HIS A 195 -19.14 -15.16 -11.28
N LEU A 196 -18.00 -14.47 -11.25
CA LEU A 196 -17.35 -13.92 -12.44
C LEU A 196 -16.97 -15.01 -13.45
N GLN A 197 -16.38 -16.12 -12.98
CA GLN A 197 -16.03 -17.26 -13.83
C GLN A 197 -17.26 -17.90 -14.51
N LYS A 198 -18.39 -18.01 -13.80
CA LYS A 198 -19.64 -18.50 -14.39
C LYS A 198 -20.18 -17.56 -15.47
N GLY A 199 -19.93 -16.26 -15.34
CA GLY A 199 -20.25 -15.25 -16.36
C GLY A 199 -19.21 -15.15 -17.49
N GLY A 200 -18.22 -16.05 -17.55
CA GLY A 200 -17.21 -16.10 -18.61
C GLY A 200 -16.05 -15.12 -18.45
N VAL A 201 -16.06 -14.26 -17.42
CA VAL A 201 -14.98 -13.28 -17.19
C VAL A 201 -13.70 -14.02 -16.75
N PRO A 202 -12.56 -13.79 -17.41
CA PRO A 202 -11.27 -14.30 -16.93
C PRO A 202 -10.85 -13.64 -15.62
N VAL A 203 -10.66 -14.46 -14.59
CA VAL A 203 -10.34 -14.05 -13.22
C VAL A 203 -9.15 -14.86 -12.73
N ASP A 204 -8.21 -14.21 -12.06
CA ASP A 204 -7.13 -14.87 -11.33
C ASP A 204 -7.01 -14.34 -9.90
N VAL A 205 -6.27 -15.08 -9.08
CA VAL A 205 -6.08 -14.82 -7.66
C VAL A 205 -4.61 -14.54 -7.38
N PHE A 206 -4.30 -13.31 -6.96
CA PHE A 206 -2.94 -12.92 -6.63
C PHE A 206 -2.42 -13.76 -5.47
N ASN A 207 -1.33 -14.49 -5.71
CA ASN A 207 -0.67 -15.34 -4.72
C ASN A 207 -1.57 -16.49 -4.18
N GLY A 208 -2.39 -17.10 -5.04
CA GLY A 208 -3.36 -18.16 -4.69
C GLY A 208 -2.77 -19.49 -4.15
N ASN A 209 -1.51 -19.82 -4.45
CA ASN A 209 -0.85 -21.08 -4.06
C ASN A 209 -0.19 -21.05 -2.68
N ILE A 210 -0.97 -20.75 -1.64
CA ILE A 210 -0.50 -20.68 -0.25
C ILE A 210 -0.14 -22.08 0.31
N ILE A 211 -0.73 -23.16 -0.23
CA ILE A 211 -0.73 -24.48 0.43
C ILE A 211 0.25 -25.49 -0.23
N VAL A 212 0.75 -25.26 -1.44
CA VAL A 212 1.64 -26.23 -2.11
C VAL A 212 3.12 -25.97 -1.80
N GLY A 213 3.61 -26.66 -0.76
CA GLY A 213 4.94 -27.28 -0.71
C GLY A 213 6.17 -26.43 -0.42
N LEU A 214 6.36 -25.22 -0.96
CA LEU A 214 7.65 -24.52 -0.82
C LEU A 214 7.60 -22.98 -0.94
N ARG A 215 6.41 -22.36 -0.93
CA ARG A 215 6.22 -20.90 -1.07
C ARG A 215 5.88 -20.15 0.22
N LEU A 216 6.22 -20.67 1.41
CA LEU A 216 6.04 -19.95 2.69
C LEU A 216 6.58 -18.51 2.70
N PRO A 217 7.72 -18.17 2.07
CA PRO A 217 8.22 -16.79 2.03
C PRO A 217 7.25 -15.83 1.32
N TYR A 218 6.51 -16.32 0.32
CA TYR A 218 5.56 -15.52 -0.46
C TYR A 218 4.20 -15.41 0.23
N ALA A 219 3.88 -16.25 1.22
CA ALA A 219 2.56 -16.29 1.85
C ALA A 219 2.16 -14.97 2.55
N ASN A 220 3.12 -14.09 2.86
CA ASN A 220 2.84 -12.77 3.43
C ASN A 220 2.65 -11.66 2.39
N LEU A 221 2.99 -11.92 1.12
CA LEU A 221 2.85 -10.96 0.04
C LEU A 221 1.37 -10.86 -0.36
N ARG A 222 0.88 -9.63 -0.40
CA ARG A 222 -0.52 -9.30 -0.74
C ARG A 222 -0.54 -8.16 -1.71
N THR A 223 -1.40 -8.23 -2.72
CA THR A 223 -1.78 -7.01 -3.42
C THR A 223 -2.79 -6.28 -2.57
N HIS A 224 -2.46 -5.06 -2.20
CA HIS A 224 -3.35 -4.16 -1.50
C HIS A 224 -3.73 -2.97 -2.41
N ARG A 225 -3.48 -3.08 -3.71
CA ARG A 225 -3.89 -2.13 -4.73
C ARG A 225 -5.40 -2.23 -4.97
N LYS A 226 -6.02 -1.11 -5.33
CA LYS A 226 -7.41 -1.04 -5.82
C LYS A 226 -7.40 -0.22 -7.09
N LEU A 227 -7.29 -0.91 -8.22
CA LEU A 227 -7.16 -0.31 -9.54
C LEU A 227 -8.29 -0.79 -10.44
N LEU A 228 -8.94 0.13 -11.13
CA LEU A 228 -9.80 -0.17 -12.26
C LEU A 228 -9.35 0.68 -13.43
N ILE A 229 -8.85 0.07 -14.51
CA ILE A 229 -8.49 0.78 -15.74
C ILE A 229 -9.48 0.40 -16.82
N VAL A 230 -10.08 1.41 -17.44
CA VAL A 230 -11.07 1.27 -18.52
C VAL A 230 -10.52 1.89 -19.79
N ASP A 231 -10.43 1.07 -20.83
CA ASP A 231 -9.97 1.40 -22.18
C ASP A 231 -8.59 2.06 -22.24
N GLY A 232 -7.78 2.00 -21.18
CA GLY A 232 -6.53 2.76 -21.08
C GLY A 232 -6.72 4.29 -21.09
N LEU A 233 -7.93 4.77 -20.82
CA LEU A 233 -8.29 6.20 -20.84
C LEU A 233 -8.64 6.74 -19.45
N VAL A 234 -9.33 5.93 -18.65
CA VAL A 234 -9.77 6.29 -17.30
C VAL A 234 -9.26 5.25 -16.33
N ALA A 235 -8.72 5.70 -15.21
CA ALA A 235 -8.34 4.83 -14.10
C ALA A 235 -9.08 5.24 -12.82
N PHE A 236 -9.29 4.27 -11.94
CA PHE A 236 -9.70 4.49 -10.57
C PHE A 236 -8.63 3.92 -9.64
N ALA A 237 -8.26 4.69 -8.62
CA ALA A 237 -7.27 4.30 -7.62
C ALA A 237 -7.63 4.89 -6.25
N GLY A 238 -7.26 4.24 -5.15
CA GLY A 238 -7.50 4.75 -3.79
C GLY A 238 -7.57 3.66 -2.72
N GLY A 239 -8.23 3.96 -1.59
CA GLY A 239 -8.29 3.06 -0.43
C GLY A 239 -9.41 2.02 -0.48
N MET A 240 -10.44 2.29 -1.29
CA MET A 240 -11.73 1.63 -1.21
C MET A 240 -11.75 0.19 -1.74
N ASN A 241 -12.10 -0.74 -0.87
CA ASN A 241 -12.43 -2.12 -1.25
C ASN A 241 -13.86 -2.22 -1.83
N ILE A 242 -14.19 -3.29 -2.55
CA ILE A 242 -15.55 -3.49 -3.07
C ILE A 242 -16.40 -4.24 -2.05
N ARG A 243 -17.20 -3.50 -1.27
CA ARG A 243 -18.02 -4.02 -0.16
C ARG A 243 -19.22 -3.12 0.12
N GLN A 244 -20.39 -3.68 0.40
CA GLN A 244 -21.60 -2.93 0.74
C GLN A 244 -21.46 -2.06 2.00
N GLY A 245 -20.48 -2.34 2.86
CA GLY A 245 -20.24 -1.57 4.09
C GLY A 245 -19.82 -0.12 3.88
N PHE A 246 -19.47 0.29 2.66
CA PHE A 246 -19.07 1.68 2.32
C PHE A 246 -20.19 2.51 1.66
N THR A 247 -21.37 1.93 1.48
CA THR A 247 -22.51 2.59 0.82
C THR A 247 -23.64 2.83 1.80
N THR A 248 -24.20 4.04 1.72
CA THR A 248 -25.35 4.42 2.53
C THR A 248 -26.63 3.66 2.15
N GLU A 249 -26.69 3.12 0.93
CA GLU A 249 -27.80 2.28 0.47
C GLU A 249 -28.00 1.03 1.36
N PHE A 250 -26.91 0.39 1.77
CA PHE A 250 -26.97 -0.85 2.57
C PHE A 250 -26.62 -0.64 4.05
N ALA A 251 -25.75 0.32 4.38
CA ALA A 251 -25.27 0.52 5.74
C ALA A 251 -25.84 1.78 6.42
N GLY A 252 -26.61 2.62 5.71
CA GLY A 252 -27.16 3.86 6.25
C GLY A 252 -26.08 4.77 6.85
N GLU A 253 -26.35 5.32 8.03
CA GLU A 253 -25.40 6.16 8.77
C GLU A 253 -24.17 5.38 9.28
N ALA A 254 -24.25 4.05 9.38
CA ALA A 254 -23.13 3.21 9.80
C ALA A 254 -22.16 2.88 8.66
N ALA A 255 -22.40 3.40 7.45
CA ALA A 255 -21.50 3.22 6.32
C ALA A 255 -20.09 3.71 6.67
N GLY A 256 -19.10 2.84 6.44
CA GLY A 256 -17.70 3.23 6.51
C GLY A 256 -17.38 4.28 5.45
N HIS A 257 -16.39 5.11 5.73
CA HIS A 257 -15.88 6.09 4.79
C HIS A 257 -14.56 5.60 4.20
N ASP A 258 -14.32 5.91 2.95
CA ASP A 258 -13.03 5.80 2.30
C ASP A 258 -13.01 6.83 1.16
N THR A 259 -11.84 7.13 0.63
CA THR A 259 -11.68 8.04 -0.50
C THR A 259 -11.09 7.28 -1.68
N HIS A 260 -11.73 7.44 -2.83
CA HIS A 260 -11.28 6.89 -4.09
C HIS A 260 -11.13 8.02 -5.12
N PHE A 261 -10.40 7.77 -6.19
CA PHE A 261 -10.05 8.80 -7.16
C PHE A 261 -10.31 8.30 -8.56
N ARG A 262 -11.01 9.09 -9.36
CA ARG A 262 -11.10 8.91 -10.81
C ARG A 262 -10.04 9.75 -11.46
N VAL A 263 -9.25 9.15 -12.34
CA VAL A 263 -8.06 9.76 -12.93
C VAL A 263 -8.13 9.62 -14.44
N GLU A 264 -7.83 10.72 -15.13
CA GLU A 264 -7.62 10.78 -16.58
C GLU A 264 -6.24 11.35 -16.85
N GLY A 265 -5.69 11.02 -18.02
CA GLY A 265 -4.47 11.62 -18.51
C GLY A 265 -3.28 10.66 -18.66
N PRO A 266 -2.08 11.19 -18.91
CA PRO A 266 -0.87 10.39 -19.12
C PRO A 266 -0.47 9.44 -17.98
N VAL A 267 -0.95 9.66 -16.76
CA VAL A 267 -0.71 8.78 -15.60
C VAL A 267 -1.44 7.43 -15.70
N VAL A 268 -2.50 7.33 -16.52
CA VAL A 268 -3.24 6.07 -16.72
C VAL A 268 -2.34 4.98 -17.32
N GLU A 269 -1.36 5.37 -18.14
CA GLU A 269 -0.33 4.46 -18.65
C GLU A 269 0.49 3.82 -17.53
N ASP A 270 0.87 4.60 -16.51
CA ASP A 270 1.66 4.09 -15.39
C ASP A 270 0.84 3.13 -14.53
N LEU A 271 -0.42 3.48 -14.26
CA LEU A 271 -1.36 2.66 -13.50
C LEU A 271 -1.70 1.36 -14.25
N PHE A 272 -1.89 1.43 -15.56
CA PHE A 272 -2.07 0.26 -16.41
C PHE A 272 -0.84 -0.65 -16.38
N GLY A 273 0.37 -0.09 -16.51
CA GLY A 273 1.62 -0.86 -16.45
C GLY A 273 1.74 -1.66 -15.15
N VAL A 274 1.38 -1.05 -14.02
CA VAL A 274 1.35 -1.73 -12.71
C VAL A 274 0.36 -2.89 -12.71
N ALA A 275 -0.89 -2.65 -13.10
CA ALA A 275 -1.94 -3.67 -13.11
C ALA A 275 -1.62 -4.82 -14.11
N ALA A 276 -1.04 -4.50 -15.27
CA ALA A 276 -0.63 -5.48 -16.26
C ALA A 276 0.54 -6.35 -15.78
N GLU A 277 1.51 -5.77 -15.06
CA GLU A 277 2.59 -6.52 -14.43
C GLU A 277 2.06 -7.51 -13.37
N ASP A 278 1.13 -7.08 -12.53
CA ASP A 278 0.54 -7.95 -11.49
C ASP A 278 -0.33 -9.04 -12.10
N TRP A 279 -1.10 -8.73 -13.16
CA TRP A 279 -1.83 -9.72 -13.92
C TRP A 279 -0.91 -10.78 -14.51
N ARG A 280 0.19 -10.36 -15.16
CA ARG A 280 1.18 -11.28 -15.72
C ARG A 280 1.85 -12.12 -14.65
N PHE A 281 2.13 -11.53 -13.48
CA PHE A 281 2.70 -12.26 -12.35
C PHE A 281 1.77 -13.36 -11.83
N ALA A 282 0.46 -13.10 -11.76
CA ALA A 282 -0.53 -14.06 -11.28
C ALA A 282 -0.85 -15.14 -12.32
N SER A 283 -1.17 -14.73 -13.56
CA SER A 283 -1.74 -15.59 -14.60
C SER A 283 -0.73 -16.14 -15.61
N GLY A 284 0.43 -15.48 -15.75
CA GLY A 284 1.38 -15.73 -16.83
C GLY A 284 0.97 -15.13 -18.19
N GLU A 285 -0.21 -14.53 -18.31
CA GLU A 285 -0.67 -13.87 -19.52
C GLU A 285 -0.03 -12.48 -19.66
N GLU A 286 0.49 -12.18 -20.84
CA GLU A 286 0.93 -10.83 -21.22
C GLU A 286 -0.22 -10.10 -21.91
N LEU A 287 -0.61 -8.93 -21.36
CA LEU A 287 -1.68 -8.11 -21.92
C LEU A 287 -1.20 -7.33 -23.14
N ALA A 288 -1.21 -8.00 -24.30
CA ALA A 288 -0.75 -7.47 -25.58
C ALA A 288 -1.88 -7.33 -26.61
N GLY A 289 -1.66 -6.49 -27.62
CA GLY A 289 -2.61 -6.24 -28.72
C GLY A 289 -3.47 -4.99 -28.55
N ASP A 290 -4.31 -4.71 -29.55
CA ASP A 290 -5.01 -3.43 -29.70
C ASP A 290 -5.99 -3.12 -28.54
N ALA A 291 -6.59 -4.15 -27.94
CA ALA A 291 -7.47 -4.00 -26.79
C ALA A 291 -6.74 -3.40 -25.57
N TRP A 292 -5.45 -3.70 -25.42
CA TRP A 292 -4.60 -3.29 -24.30
C TRP A 292 -3.67 -2.12 -24.65
N ALA A 293 -3.79 -1.56 -25.85
CA ALA A 293 -2.98 -0.42 -26.27
C ALA A 293 -3.36 0.85 -25.50
N VAL A 294 -2.48 1.31 -24.63
CA VAL A 294 -2.61 2.60 -23.93
C VAL A 294 -1.86 3.67 -24.71
N THR A 295 -2.55 4.76 -25.03
CA THR A 295 -1.92 5.95 -25.63
C THR A 295 -2.13 7.11 -24.68
N PRO A 296 -1.06 7.69 -24.12
CA PRO A 296 -1.17 8.86 -23.26
C PRO A 296 -1.90 9.99 -23.99
N GLN A 297 -2.99 10.49 -23.40
CA GLN A 297 -3.77 11.62 -23.89
C GLN A 297 -3.92 12.61 -22.74
N VAL A 298 -4.04 13.90 -23.07
CA VAL A 298 -4.37 14.93 -22.06
C VAL A 298 -5.78 14.67 -21.56
N ALA A 299 -5.99 14.82 -20.25
CA ALA A 299 -7.29 14.72 -19.64
C ALA A 299 -8.30 15.65 -20.32
N THR A 300 -9.51 15.14 -20.51
CA THR A 300 -10.57 15.88 -21.23
C THR A 300 -11.49 16.64 -20.27
N GLN A 301 -11.45 16.28 -18.99
CA GLN A 301 -12.33 16.81 -17.96
C GLN A 301 -11.54 17.29 -16.75
N GLY A 302 -11.90 18.48 -16.25
CA GLY A 302 -11.31 19.05 -15.04
C GLY A 302 -10.01 19.83 -15.29
N PRO A 303 -9.50 20.51 -14.25
CA PRO A 303 -8.24 21.23 -14.34
C PRO A 303 -7.06 20.25 -14.47
N THR A 304 -6.06 20.65 -15.25
CA THR A 304 -4.83 19.88 -15.41
C THR A 304 -3.98 19.96 -14.13
N VAL A 305 -3.48 18.81 -13.67
CA VAL A 305 -2.59 18.69 -12.51
C VAL A 305 -1.30 17.94 -12.85
N LEU A 306 -0.26 18.17 -12.05
CA LEU A 306 0.97 17.38 -12.12
C LEU A 306 0.80 16.13 -11.25
N MET A 307 1.04 14.94 -11.83
CA MET A 307 0.75 13.68 -11.17
C MET A 307 1.78 12.60 -11.46
N ARG A 308 2.01 11.72 -10.48
CA ARG A 308 2.79 10.50 -10.64
C ARG A 308 2.12 9.33 -9.93
N ALA A 309 2.05 8.20 -10.62
CA ALA A 309 1.71 6.92 -9.99
C ALA A 309 2.92 6.37 -9.24
N VAL A 310 2.74 6.05 -7.97
CA VAL A 310 3.76 5.56 -7.06
C VAL A 310 3.41 4.14 -6.65
N ALA A 311 4.01 3.17 -7.34
CA ALA A 311 3.93 1.77 -6.95
C ALA A 311 5.00 1.47 -5.89
N SER A 312 4.60 0.78 -4.82
CA SER A 312 5.52 0.23 -3.84
C SER A 312 5.22 -1.24 -3.57
N GLY A 313 6.21 -1.97 -3.08
CA GLY A 313 6.09 -3.38 -2.77
C GLY A 313 7.43 -4.05 -2.39
N PRO A 314 7.40 -5.30 -1.95
CA PRO A 314 8.59 -6.10 -1.59
C PRO A 314 9.36 -6.60 -2.81
N ASP A 315 9.67 -5.70 -3.73
CA ASP A 315 10.31 -5.93 -5.03
C ASP A 315 11.38 -4.85 -5.31
N ALA A 316 11.56 -4.46 -6.58
CA ALA A 316 12.47 -3.38 -6.97
C ALA A 316 12.06 -1.98 -6.46
N SER A 317 10.81 -1.81 -6.00
CA SER A 317 10.20 -0.60 -5.43
C SER A 317 10.15 -0.61 -3.90
N LEU A 318 10.90 -1.53 -3.26
CA LEU A 318 11.02 -1.57 -1.81
C LEU A 318 11.54 -0.21 -1.28
N GLU A 319 10.85 0.31 -0.26
CA GLU A 319 11.08 1.64 0.34
C GLU A 319 10.78 2.85 -0.55
N THR A 320 10.17 2.70 -1.74
CA THR A 320 9.81 3.85 -2.59
C THR A 320 8.89 4.84 -1.85
N ASN A 321 7.81 4.34 -1.24
CA ASN A 321 6.90 5.17 -0.43
C ASN A 321 7.62 5.79 0.76
N HIS A 322 8.44 5.00 1.46
CA HIS A 322 9.21 5.47 2.61
C HIS A 322 10.13 6.66 2.28
N LYS A 323 10.89 6.56 1.17
CA LYS A 323 11.79 7.61 0.68
C LYS A 323 11.02 8.87 0.29
N LEU A 324 9.91 8.73 -0.42
CA LEU A 324 9.05 9.86 -0.81
C LEU A 324 8.49 10.59 0.41
N LEU A 325 7.96 9.85 1.40
CA LEU A 325 7.41 10.43 2.62
C LEU A 325 8.48 11.16 3.44
N ILE A 326 9.68 10.58 3.60
CA ILE A 326 10.80 11.28 4.26
C ILE A 326 11.17 12.56 3.51
N GLY A 327 11.27 12.51 2.19
CA GLY A 327 11.55 13.68 1.36
C GLY A 327 10.49 14.77 1.52
N ALA A 328 9.22 14.38 1.47
CA ALA A 328 8.07 15.26 1.60
C ALA A 328 8.05 15.95 2.97
N PHE A 329 8.22 15.20 4.07
CA PHE A 329 8.30 15.75 5.43
C PHE A 329 9.51 16.67 5.63
N SER A 330 10.60 16.43 4.90
CA SER A 330 11.80 17.26 4.95
C SER A 330 11.62 18.62 4.28
N VAL A 331 10.79 18.72 3.25
CA VAL A 331 10.53 19.98 2.53
C VAL A 331 9.34 20.77 3.06
N ALA A 332 8.51 20.19 3.94
CA ALA A 332 7.36 20.83 4.57
C ALA A 332 7.73 22.11 5.36
N ARG A 333 6.90 23.15 5.27
CA ARG A 333 7.15 24.48 5.87
C ARG A 333 6.02 24.98 6.78
N THR A 334 4.76 24.66 6.50
CA THR A 334 3.60 25.22 7.21
C THR A 334 2.73 24.15 7.86
N SER A 335 2.36 23.09 7.14
CA SER A 335 1.44 22.04 7.57
C SER A 335 1.82 20.66 7.02
N ILE A 336 1.59 19.64 7.83
CA ILE A 336 1.48 18.24 7.41
C ILE A 336 0.15 17.74 7.96
N ARG A 337 -0.77 17.36 7.07
CA ARG A 337 -2.05 16.74 7.41
C ARG A 337 -1.98 15.27 7.01
N ILE A 338 -2.24 14.38 7.95
CA ILE A 338 -2.26 12.92 7.71
C ILE A 338 -3.60 12.38 8.20
N MET A 339 -4.26 11.58 7.37
CA MET A 339 -5.40 10.77 7.74
C MET A 339 -5.13 9.33 7.30
N SER A 340 -5.13 8.41 8.26
CA SER A 340 -4.86 7.00 7.98
C SER A 340 -5.58 6.12 8.99
N PRO A 341 -6.18 4.99 8.59
CA PRO A 341 -6.80 4.07 9.55
C PRO A 341 -5.76 3.42 10.46
N TYR A 342 -4.53 3.26 9.99
CA TYR A 342 -3.43 2.67 10.74
C TYR A 342 -2.18 3.55 10.66
N PHE A 343 -1.84 4.17 11.79
CA PHE A 343 -0.66 5.01 11.97
C PHE A 343 0.31 4.29 12.92
N LEU A 344 1.14 3.43 12.33
CA LEU A 344 2.17 2.66 13.01
C LEU A 344 3.53 2.83 12.30
N PRO A 345 4.00 4.08 12.04
CA PRO A 345 5.24 4.30 11.31
C PRO A 345 6.45 3.76 12.04
N ASP A 346 7.52 3.52 11.28
CA ASP A 346 8.83 3.20 11.82
C ASP A 346 9.51 4.42 12.43
N ARG A 347 10.70 4.19 13.00
CA ARG A 347 11.42 5.22 13.74
C ARG A 347 11.91 6.34 12.83
N GLU A 348 12.22 6.01 11.58
CA GLU A 348 12.70 6.92 10.55
C GLU A 348 11.62 7.93 10.18
N LEU A 349 10.39 7.47 9.90
CA LEU A 349 9.24 8.33 9.62
C LEU A 349 8.80 9.14 10.85
N ILE A 350 8.80 8.54 12.05
CA ILE A 350 8.56 9.28 13.30
C ILE A 350 9.58 10.42 13.45
N SER A 351 10.86 10.13 13.22
CA SER A 351 11.92 11.13 13.34
C SER A 351 11.76 12.26 12.33
N ALA A 352 11.36 11.97 11.10
CA ALA A 352 11.09 12.97 10.07
C ALA A 352 9.90 13.89 10.46
N LEU A 353 8.79 13.31 10.93
CA LEU A 353 7.61 14.05 11.39
C LEU A 353 7.92 14.94 12.59
N VAL A 354 8.58 14.39 13.61
CA VAL A 354 8.98 15.10 14.82
C VAL A 354 9.97 16.22 14.49
N THR A 355 10.90 15.97 13.57
CA THR A 355 11.82 17.01 13.09
C THR A 355 11.05 18.13 12.40
N ALA A 356 10.06 17.82 11.57
CA ALA A 356 9.21 18.83 10.96
C ALA A 356 8.43 19.66 12.00
N ALA A 357 7.82 19.00 12.98
CA ALA A 357 7.13 19.68 14.08
C ALA A 357 8.06 20.63 14.85
N ARG A 358 9.30 20.20 15.14
CA ARG A 358 10.32 21.03 15.79
C ARG A 358 10.80 22.20 14.93
N ARG A 359 10.67 22.15 13.60
CA ARG A 359 10.89 23.31 12.71
C ARG A 359 9.74 24.33 12.74
N GLY A 360 8.65 24.05 13.46
CA GLY A 360 7.45 24.89 13.50
C GLY A 360 6.36 24.49 12.52
N VAL A 361 6.48 23.35 11.83
CA VAL A 361 5.45 22.82 10.93
C VAL A 361 4.28 22.28 11.75
N ALA A 362 3.05 22.65 11.42
CA ALA A 362 1.85 22.11 12.06
C ALA A 362 1.58 20.67 11.59
N VAL A 363 1.88 19.68 12.43
CA VAL A 363 1.68 18.25 12.11
C VAL A 363 0.43 17.71 12.79
N ASP A 364 -0.59 17.39 12.02
CA ASP A 364 -1.87 16.84 12.49
C ASP A 364 -2.12 15.45 11.89
N ILE A 365 -2.34 14.48 12.77
CA ILE A 365 -2.54 13.07 12.42
C ILE A 365 -3.93 12.64 12.90
N VAL A 366 -4.79 12.29 11.97
CA VAL A 366 -6.15 11.78 12.22
C VAL A 366 -6.14 10.26 12.09
N VAL A 367 -6.64 9.60 13.13
CA VAL A 367 -6.84 8.14 13.18
C VAL A 367 -8.24 7.83 13.72
N PRO A 368 -8.87 6.70 13.34
CA PRO A 368 -10.19 6.34 13.84
C PRO A 368 -10.22 6.19 15.37
N ASP A 369 -11.33 6.58 16.01
CA ASP A 369 -11.52 6.33 17.44
C ASP A 369 -11.91 4.88 17.75
N VAL A 370 -12.72 4.28 16.87
CA VAL A 370 -13.00 2.85 16.87
C VAL A 370 -12.39 2.27 15.61
N ASN A 371 -11.47 1.33 15.79
CA ASN A 371 -10.76 0.67 14.69
C ASN A 371 -11.30 -0.74 14.49
N ASN A 372 -11.41 -1.18 13.25
CA ASN A 372 -11.82 -2.55 12.91
C ASN A 372 -10.77 -3.60 13.35
N LEU A 373 -9.50 -3.19 13.51
CA LEU A 373 -8.40 -4.02 13.99
C LEU A 373 -7.93 -3.60 15.39
N VAL A 374 -8.52 -4.21 16.43
CA VAL A 374 -8.24 -3.90 17.85
C VAL A 374 -6.75 -4.04 18.22
N LEU A 375 -6.07 -5.05 17.68
CA LEU A 375 -4.64 -5.27 17.94
C LEU A 375 -3.78 -4.14 17.38
N VAL A 376 -4.10 -3.67 16.17
CA VAL A 376 -3.40 -2.56 15.51
C VAL A 376 -3.67 -1.26 16.27
N ASP A 377 -4.91 -0.98 16.69
CA ASP A 377 -5.23 0.21 17.49
C ASP A 377 -4.39 0.32 18.77
N ARG A 378 -4.21 -0.82 19.47
CA ARG A 378 -3.39 -0.88 20.68
C ARG A 378 -1.92 -0.64 20.40
N ALA A 379 -1.38 -1.23 19.33
CA ALA A 379 0.00 -1.01 18.91
C ALA A 379 0.25 0.46 18.53
N MET A 380 -0.67 1.08 17.77
CA MET A 380 -0.61 2.50 17.40
C MET A 380 -0.59 3.39 18.63
N ARG A 381 -1.51 3.13 19.57
CA ARG A 381 -1.63 3.90 20.82
C ARG A 381 -0.38 3.84 21.67
N ALA A 382 0.39 2.75 21.59
CA ALA A 382 1.68 2.63 22.27
C ALA A 382 2.77 3.54 21.68
N GLN A 383 2.64 4.00 20.43
CA GLN A 383 3.58 4.91 19.77
C GLN A 383 3.19 6.39 19.81
N PHE A 384 1.94 6.72 20.15
CA PHE A 384 1.46 8.11 20.15
C PHE A 384 2.32 9.04 21.02
N ASP A 385 2.89 8.53 22.11
CA ASP A 385 3.76 9.31 22.98
C ASP A 385 5.08 9.74 22.32
N GLN A 386 5.50 9.09 21.23
CA GLN A 386 6.73 9.41 20.49
C GLN A 386 6.56 10.63 19.59
N VAL A 387 5.33 10.89 19.11
CA VAL A 387 5.06 12.04 18.23
C VAL A 387 4.47 13.22 19.01
N LEU A 388 3.64 12.97 20.04
CA LEU A 388 3.02 14.02 20.84
C LEU A 388 4.02 14.82 21.69
N LYS A 389 5.13 14.20 22.13
CA LYS A 389 6.16 14.89 22.95
C LYS A 389 6.89 15.98 22.20
N ASP A 390 6.91 15.92 20.88
CA ASP A 390 7.72 16.80 20.06
C ASP A 390 6.89 17.66 19.10
N GLY A 391 5.62 17.90 19.45
CA GLY A 391 4.79 18.93 18.83
C GLY A 391 3.82 18.43 17.75
N CYS A 392 3.83 17.15 17.39
CA CYS A 392 2.76 16.58 16.56
C CYS A 392 1.46 16.48 17.36
N ARG A 393 0.32 16.54 16.67
CA ARG A 393 -1.02 16.40 17.25
C ARG A 393 -1.70 15.16 16.70
N ILE A 394 -2.34 14.41 17.58
CA ILE A 394 -3.13 13.23 17.20
C ILE A 394 -4.59 13.47 17.54
N TRP A 395 -5.45 13.15 16.58
CA TRP A 395 -6.89 13.33 16.62
C TRP A 395 -7.58 11.98 16.43
N ARG A 396 -8.46 11.62 17.37
CA ARG A 396 -9.30 10.41 17.28
C ARG A 396 -10.64 10.77 16.65
N ALA A 397 -10.82 10.41 15.39
CA ALA A 397 -12.03 10.67 14.64
C ALA A 397 -13.21 9.84 15.16
N THR A 398 -14.27 10.53 15.57
CA THR A 398 -15.51 9.92 16.04
C THR A 398 -16.47 9.63 14.87
N GLY A 399 -17.42 8.73 15.09
CA GLY A 399 -18.38 8.31 14.08
C GLY A 399 -17.94 7.05 13.32
N SER A 400 -18.45 6.90 12.10
CA SER A 400 -18.20 5.73 11.25
C SER A 400 -16.72 5.61 10.88
N PHE A 401 -16.26 4.37 10.77
CA PHE A 401 -14.86 4.06 10.48
C PHE A 401 -14.44 4.65 9.13
N ASP A 402 -13.40 5.49 9.14
CA ASP A 402 -12.82 6.06 7.93
C ASP A 402 -11.49 5.36 7.59
N HIS A 403 -11.47 4.74 6.42
CA HIS A 403 -10.36 3.97 5.89
C HIS A 403 -9.54 4.76 4.86
N SER A 404 -9.77 6.06 4.70
CA SER A 404 -9.02 6.91 3.76
C SER A 404 -7.53 6.97 4.11
N LYS A 405 -6.68 6.97 3.08
CA LYS A 405 -5.23 7.19 3.21
C LYS A 405 -4.86 8.48 2.50
N LEU A 406 -4.90 9.57 3.26
CA LEU A 406 -4.74 10.92 2.75
C LEU A 406 -3.58 11.60 3.45
N LEU A 407 -2.77 12.29 2.67
CA LEU A 407 -1.70 13.11 3.18
C LEU A 407 -1.61 14.38 2.33
N ALA A 408 -1.53 15.53 2.99
CA ALA A 408 -1.34 16.82 2.35
C ALA A 408 -0.27 17.64 3.06
N ILE A 409 0.52 18.39 2.29
CA ILE A 409 1.61 19.24 2.76
C ILE A 409 1.46 20.62 2.16
N ASP A 410 1.38 21.61 3.05
CA ASP A 410 1.41 23.05 2.75
C ASP A 410 0.44 23.51 1.66
N GLY A 411 -0.71 22.84 1.52
CA GLY A 411 -1.68 23.13 0.48
C GLY A 411 -1.17 22.99 -0.96
N SER A 412 -0.03 22.33 -1.22
CA SER A 412 0.55 22.20 -2.57
C SER A 412 0.90 20.78 -3.01
N TRP A 413 1.17 19.88 -2.07
CA TRP A 413 1.53 18.49 -2.36
C TRP A 413 0.60 17.53 -1.63
N ALA A 414 -0.05 16.65 -2.37
CA ALA A 414 -0.90 15.60 -1.86
C ALA A 414 -0.38 14.21 -2.22
N TYR A 415 -0.63 13.26 -1.32
CA TYR A 415 -0.27 11.86 -1.49
C TYR A 415 -1.44 11.00 -1.02
N VAL A 416 -2.09 10.34 -1.97
CA VAL A 416 -3.38 9.68 -1.77
C VAL A 416 -3.40 8.33 -2.47
N GLY A 417 -4.00 7.30 -1.87
CA GLY A 417 -3.96 5.98 -2.49
C GLY A 417 -4.36 4.84 -1.57
N SER A 418 -3.65 3.72 -1.68
CA SER A 418 -3.92 2.51 -0.93
C SER A 418 -3.05 2.34 0.32
N SER A 419 -1.93 3.06 0.42
CA SER A 419 -0.91 2.84 1.46
C SER A 419 -1.33 3.37 2.83
N ASN A 420 -1.32 2.49 3.82
CA ASN A 420 -1.37 2.89 5.22
C ASN A 420 0.01 3.33 5.71
N LEU A 421 0.05 4.06 6.82
CA LEU A 421 1.32 4.46 7.44
C LEU A 421 1.73 3.45 8.51
N ASP A 422 1.86 2.18 8.12
CA ASP A 422 2.30 1.05 8.94
C ASP A 422 3.40 0.22 8.26
N ALA A 423 4.14 -0.56 9.05
CA ALA A 423 5.29 -1.31 8.56
C ALA A 423 4.89 -2.37 7.53
N ARG A 424 3.71 -2.97 7.66
CA ARG A 424 3.21 -3.98 6.72
C ARG A 424 2.94 -3.37 5.35
N SER A 425 2.23 -2.25 5.27
CA SER A 425 1.91 -1.55 4.03
C SER A 425 3.20 -1.06 3.34
N LEU A 426 4.14 -0.50 4.12
CA LEU A 426 5.37 0.07 3.57
C LEU A 426 6.44 -0.96 3.16
N ARG A 427 6.35 -2.22 3.62
CA ARG A 427 7.39 -3.24 3.38
C ARG A 427 6.90 -4.55 2.76
N LEU A 428 5.65 -4.95 2.99
CA LEU A 428 5.17 -6.31 2.69
C LEU A 428 4.01 -6.35 1.69
N ASN A 429 3.19 -5.30 1.62
CA ASN A 429 2.10 -5.22 0.64
C ASN A 429 2.60 -4.57 -0.65
N PHE A 430 2.01 -4.98 -1.77
CA PHE A 430 2.05 -4.18 -2.98
C PHE A 430 0.98 -3.09 -2.86
N GLU A 431 1.39 -1.84 -2.95
CA GLU A 431 0.51 -0.67 -2.82
C GLU A 431 0.63 0.21 -4.08
N ILE A 432 -0.34 1.10 -4.24
CA ILE A 432 -0.34 2.13 -5.29
C ILE A 432 -0.89 3.43 -4.71
N ASP A 433 -0.14 4.50 -4.90
CA ASP A 433 -0.53 5.84 -4.51
C ASP A 433 -0.34 6.83 -5.66
N LEU A 434 -1.00 7.97 -5.55
CA LEU A 434 -0.92 9.09 -6.47
C LEU A 434 -0.26 10.24 -5.72
N GLU A 435 0.88 10.67 -6.25
CA GLU A 435 1.50 11.93 -5.88
C GLU A 435 0.95 13.03 -6.77
N VAL A 436 0.39 14.08 -6.18
CA VAL A 436 -0.25 15.19 -6.88
C VAL A 436 0.36 16.50 -6.42
N LEU A 437 0.85 17.30 -7.36
CA LEU A 437 1.28 18.68 -7.13
C LEU A 437 0.25 19.60 -7.77
N ASP A 438 -0.66 20.11 -6.96
CA ASP A 438 -1.69 21.07 -7.33
C ASP A 438 -2.27 21.71 -6.07
N GLU A 439 -2.45 23.03 -6.07
CA GLU A 439 -2.90 23.72 -4.86
C GLU A 439 -4.39 23.50 -4.56
N SER A 440 -5.23 23.46 -5.60
CA SER A 440 -6.68 23.34 -5.43
C SER A 440 -7.06 21.96 -4.88
N PHE A 441 -6.51 20.92 -5.51
CA PHE A 441 -6.67 19.54 -5.09
C PHE A 441 -6.12 19.33 -3.68
N THR A 442 -4.90 19.79 -3.40
CA THR A 442 -4.28 19.58 -2.08
C THR A 442 -5.07 20.29 -0.97
N ARG A 443 -5.53 21.52 -1.20
CA ARG A 443 -6.40 22.21 -0.24
C ARG A 443 -7.71 21.46 -0.02
N GLY A 444 -8.33 20.89 -1.04
CA GLY A 444 -9.51 20.04 -0.88
C GLY A 444 -9.27 18.80 -0.01
N ILE A 445 -8.06 18.21 -0.08
CA ILE A 445 -7.65 17.13 0.83
C ILE A 445 -7.43 17.66 2.26
N GLU A 446 -6.76 18.80 2.43
CA GLU A 446 -6.58 19.43 3.76
C GLU A 446 -7.93 19.75 4.41
N GLU A 447 -8.87 20.33 3.68
CA GLU A 447 -10.23 20.64 4.15
C GLU A 447 -10.97 19.39 4.63
N ARG A 448 -10.83 18.27 3.92
CA ARG A 448 -11.44 17.00 4.34
C ARG A 448 -10.84 16.51 5.66
N ILE A 449 -9.51 16.61 5.80
CA ILE A 449 -8.81 16.21 7.04
C ILE A 449 -9.19 17.15 8.18
N ASP A 450 -9.24 18.46 7.94
CA ASP A 450 -9.62 19.48 8.93
C ASP A 450 -11.08 19.31 9.38
N ALA A 451 -11.99 18.92 8.48
CA ALA A 451 -13.37 18.56 8.84
C ALA A 451 -13.44 17.32 9.73
N ALA A 452 -12.54 16.35 9.54
CA ALA A 452 -12.41 15.20 10.44
C ALA A 452 -11.84 15.62 11.80
N ILE A 453 -10.82 16.49 11.82
CA ILE A 453 -10.24 17.07 13.04
C ILE A 453 -11.31 17.78 13.88
N ALA A 454 -12.17 18.58 13.25
CA ALA A 454 -13.23 19.32 13.92
C ALA A 454 -14.24 18.43 14.68
N ARG A 455 -14.39 17.16 14.26
CA ARG A 455 -15.26 16.15 14.89
C ARG A 455 -14.47 15.13 15.72
N SER A 456 -13.17 15.36 15.92
CA SER A 456 -12.28 14.42 16.59
C SER A 456 -12.01 14.80 18.04
N ARG A 457 -11.62 13.81 18.84
CA ARG A 457 -11.10 14.03 20.19
C ARG A 457 -9.56 14.16 20.15
N PRO A 458 -8.95 15.21 20.72
CA PRO A 458 -7.50 15.29 20.80
C PRO A 458 -6.95 14.23 21.75
N VAL A 459 -5.80 13.64 21.41
CA VAL A 459 -5.05 12.76 22.30
C VAL A 459 -4.00 13.59 23.04
N THR A 460 -3.97 13.50 24.37
CA THR A 460 -2.97 14.22 25.18
C THR A 460 -1.99 13.26 25.85
N LEU A 461 -0.76 13.73 26.07
CA LEU A 461 0.25 12.97 26.84
C LEU A 461 -0.21 12.67 28.26
N LYS A 462 -0.96 13.60 28.88
CA LYS A 462 -1.52 13.44 30.22
C LYS A 462 -2.45 12.23 30.26
N GLU A 463 -3.36 12.12 29.30
CA GLU A 463 -4.28 10.99 29.19
C GLU A 463 -3.56 9.67 28.94
N LEU A 464 -2.59 9.64 28.01
CA LEU A 464 -1.84 8.41 27.73
C LEU A 464 -1.09 7.90 28.96
N ARG A 465 -0.51 8.79 29.77
CA ARG A 465 0.23 8.44 30.98
C ARG A 465 -0.66 8.02 32.15
N ALA A 466 -1.87 8.58 32.24
CA ALA A 466 -2.83 8.27 33.30
C ALA A 466 -3.45 6.86 33.19
N ARG A 467 -3.25 6.17 32.07
CA ARG A 467 -3.82 4.83 31.85
C ARG A 467 -3.22 3.76 32.80
N PRO A 468 -4.03 2.79 33.27
CA PRO A 468 -3.56 1.69 34.12
C PRO A 468 -2.34 0.96 33.53
N PHE A 469 -1.38 0.60 34.39
CA PHE A 469 -0.15 -0.08 33.98
C PHE A 469 -0.41 -1.36 33.16
N PRO A 470 -1.33 -2.28 33.53
CA PRO A 470 -1.56 -3.50 32.75
C PRO A 470 -1.97 -3.21 31.30
N LEU A 471 -2.79 -2.18 31.08
CA LEU A 471 -3.20 -1.78 29.73
C LEU A 471 -2.03 -1.19 28.93
N ARG A 472 -1.21 -0.35 29.57
CA ARG A 472 0.00 0.20 28.93
C ARG A 472 1.01 -0.88 28.58
N LEU A 473 1.16 -1.89 29.44
CA LEU A 473 2.05 -3.03 29.19
C LEU A 473 1.54 -3.86 28.02
N LEU A 474 0.25 -4.20 27.99
CA LEU A 474 -0.35 -4.94 26.87
C LEU A 474 -0.17 -4.20 25.54
N ASP A 475 -0.44 -2.89 25.51
CA ASP A 475 -0.28 -2.08 24.30
C ASP A 475 1.19 -2.09 23.83
N ARG A 476 2.16 -2.02 24.77
CA ARG A 476 3.61 -2.13 24.45
C ARG A 476 4.01 -3.52 23.97
N MET A 477 3.43 -4.59 24.51
CA MET A 477 3.68 -5.96 24.04
C MET A 477 3.15 -6.16 22.62
N LEU A 478 1.95 -5.66 22.32
CA LEU A 478 1.39 -5.71 20.96
C LEU A 478 2.20 -4.86 19.98
N TRP A 479 2.72 -3.72 20.43
CA TRP A 479 3.65 -2.91 19.64
C TRP A 479 4.95 -3.65 19.26
N LEU A 480 5.43 -4.63 20.04
CA LEU A 480 6.58 -5.44 19.61
C LEU A 480 6.29 -6.26 18.34
N CYS A 481 5.02 -6.49 18.02
CA CYS A 481 4.58 -7.16 16.79
C CYS A 481 4.47 -6.20 15.59
N SER A 482 4.74 -4.89 15.76
CA SER A 482 4.61 -3.87 14.70
C SER A 482 5.28 -4.22 13.36
N PRO A 483 6.42 -4.93 13.29
CA PRO A 483 6.99 -5.32 11.99
C PRO A 483 6.09 -6.22 11.12
N TYR A 484 5.03 -6.80 11.70
CA TYR A 484 4.09 -7.71 11.03
C TYR A 484 2.64 -7.23 11.05
N LEU A 485 2.33 -6.19 11.85
CA LEU A 485 1.05 -5.49 11.88
C LEU A 485 1.05 -4.45 10.76
#